data_AF-A0A522VEJ8-F1
#
_entry.id   AF-A0A522VEJ8-F1
#
_cell.length_a   1.000
_cell.length_b   1.000
_cell.length_c   1.000
_cell.angle_alpha   90.00
_cell.angle_beta   90.00
_cell.angle_gamma   90.00
#
_symmetry.space_group_name_H-M   'P 1'
#
loop_
_entity.id
_entity.type
_entity.pdbx_description
1 polymer ?
#
loop_
_entity_poly.entity_id
_entity_poly.type
_entity_poly.pdbx_seq_one_letter_code
_entity_poly.pdbx_strand_id
1 'polypeptide(L)'
;MPKASDRLALKKRALKSLATTTPEEEASIDKGIAADRDNHELGKAFFARAKRLRGPQKAPTKRLVSLRLDPAVLDHFRATGPGWQSRINQALKKAAGV
;
A
#
# COMPACT_ATOMS: atom_id res chain seq x y z
N MET A 1 -30.78 4.61 -20.59
CA MET A 1 -29.61 3.77 -20.24
C MET A 1 -29.31 2.84 -21.41
N PRO A 2 -28.09 2.80 -21.95
CA PRO A 2 -27.75 1.94 -23.10
C PRO A 2 -27.93 0.45 -22.76
N LYS A 3 -28.35 -0.37 -23.74
CA LYS A 3 -28.64 -1.80 -23.54
C LYS A 3 -27.34 -2.59 -23.32
N ALA A 4 -27.45 -3.78 -22.73
CA ALA A 4 -26.27 -4.60 -22.36
C ALA A 4 -25.36 -4.95 -23.56
N SER A 5 -25.94 -5.10 -24.75
CA SER A 5 -25.24 -5.28 -26.03
C SER A 5 -24.35 -4.09 -26.39
N ASP A 6 -24.83 -2.88 -26.13
CA ASP A 6 -24.17 -1.63 -26.50
C ASP A 6 -22.96 -1.37 -25.60
N ARG A 7 -23.06 -1.76 -24.32
CA ARG A 7 -21.93 -1.72 -23.37
C ARG A 7 -20.80 -2.66 -23.77
N LEU A 8 -21.10 -3.84 -24.30
CA LEU A 8 -20.09 -4.80 -24.74
C LEU A 8 -19.33 -4.30 -25.98
N ALA A 9 -20.05 -3.70 -26.93
CA ALA A 9 -19.46 -3.07 -28.10
C ALA A 9 -18.58 -1.87 -27.74
N LEU A 10 -19.04 -1.04 -26.79
CA LEU A 10 -18.28 0.11 -26.27
C LEU A 10 -17.01 -0.35 -25.55
N LYS A 11 -17.11 -1.40 -24.72
CA LYS A 11 -15.97 -1.98 -24.00
C LYS A 11 -14.93 -2.57 -24.95
N LYS A 12 -15.36 -3.24 -26.03
CA LYS A 12 -14.45 -3.75 -27.08
C LYS A 12 -13.74 -2.61 -27.83
N ARG A 13 -14.44 -1.52 -28.14
CA ARG A 13 -13.83 -0.32 -28.74
C ARG A 13 -12.82 0.36 -27.81
N ALA A 14 -13.17 0.50 -26.52
CA ALA A 14 -12.28 1.08 -25.51
C ALA A 14 -11.02 0.20 -25.26
N LEU A 15 -11.18 -1.12 -25.21
CA LEU A 15 -10.03 -2.05 -25.13
C LEU A 15 -9.16 -1.99 -26.39
N LYS A 16 -9.77 -1.84 -27.56
CA LYS A 16 -9.06 -1.67 -28.84
C LYS A 16 -8.38 -0.31 -28.97
N SER A 17 -8.75 0.71 -28.20
CA SER A 17 -7.99 1.97 -28.10
C SER A 17 -6.94 1.96 -26.99
N LEU A 18 -7.01 0.98 -26.08
CA LEU A 18 -6.04 0.78 -24.99
C LEU A 18 -4.84 -0.10 -25.42
N ALA A 19 -4.94 -0.75 -26.57
CA ALA A 19 -3.85 -1.43 -27.28
C ALA A 19 -3.79 -0.75 -28.66
N THR A 20 -2.68 -0.23 -29.18
CA THR A 20 -1.33 -0.76 -29.23
C THR A 20 -0.44 0.36 -29.74
N THR A 21 0.63 0.68 -29.02
CA THR A 21 1.82 1.28 -29.63
C THR A 21 2.24 0.35 -30.77
N THR A 22 2.35 0.87 -31.99
CA THR A 22 2.86 0.09 -33.12
C THR A 22 4.31 -0.35 -32.84
N PRO A 23 4.80 -1.44 -33.47
CA PRO A 23 6.20 -1.84 -33.31
C PRO A 23 7.20 -0.73 -33.67
N GLU A 24 6.82 0.15 -34.61
CA GLU A 24 7.61 1.33 -34.99
C GLU A 24 7.64 2.38 -33.88
N GLU A 25 6.49 2.64 -33.24
CA GLU A 25 6.41 3.54 -32.10
C GLU A 25 7.13 2.96 -30.88
N GLU A 26 7.07 1.64 -30.64
CA GLU A 26 7.87 0.96 -29.61
C GLU A 26 9.37 1.13 -29.86
N ALA A 27 9.82 0.92 -31.11
CA ALA A 27 11.21 1.13 -31.49
C ALA A 27 11.67 2.60 -31.33
N SER A 28 10.77 3.56 -31.58
CA SER A 28 11.03 4.99 -31.37
C SER A 28 11.16 5.33 -29.88
N ILE A 29 10.31 4.74 -29.03
CA ILE A 29 10.38 4.87 -27.57
C ILE A 29 11.68 4.26 -27.03
N ASP A 30 12.05 3.06 -27.47
CA ASP A 30 13.29 2.39 -27.06
C ASP A 30 14.53 3.20 -27.46
N LYS A 31 14.53 3.78 -28.67
CA LYS A 31 15.60 4.66 -29.11
C LYS A 31 15.70 5.94 -28.26
N GLY A 32 14.57 6.49 -27.83
CA GLY A 32 14.51 7.62 -26.91
C GLY A 32 15.05 7.28 -25.53
N ILE A 33 14.63 6.14 -24.97
CA ILE A 33 15.11 5.60 -23.69
C ILE A 33 16.64 5.41 -23.71
N ALA A 34 17.19 4.88 -24.81
CA ALA A 34 18.63 4.63 -24.95
C ALA A 34 19.47 5.90 -25.17
N ALA A 35 18.89 6.93 -25.80
CA ALA A 35 19.55 8.21 -26.02
C ALA A 35 19.55 9.11 -24.78
N ASP A 36 18.62 8.88 -23.83
CA ASP A 36 18.54 9.64 -22.59
C ASP A 36 19.58 9.15 -21.58
N ARG A 37 20.67 9.92 -21.44
CA ARG A 37 21.77 9.66 -20.50
C ARG A 37 21.33 9.65 -19.04
N ASP A 38 20.27 10.38 -18.70
CA ASP A 38 19.81 10.50 -17.32
C ASP A 38 18.86 9.35 -16.93
N ASN A 39 18.37 8.60 -17.93
CA ASN A 39 17.52 7.44 -17.73
C ASN A 39 18.33 6.18 -17.35
N HIS A 40 18.45 5.94 -16.04
CA HIS A 40 19.14 4.76 -15.50
C HIS A 40 18.17 3.59 -15.26
N GLU A 41 18.49 2.41 -15.77
CA GLU A 41 17.72 1.20 -15.47
C GLU A 41 17.83 0.82 -13.98
N LEU A 42 16.68 0.74 -13.31
CA LEU A 42 16.60 0.35 -11.90
C LEU A 42 16.72 -1.17 -11.74
N GLY A 43 17.95 -1.68 -11.74
CA GLY A 43 18.23 -3.11 -11.56
C GLY A 43 18.03 -3.63 -10.13
N LYS A 44 18.20 -4.95 -9.95
CA LYS A 44 18.09 -5.63 -8.65
C LYS A 44 18.94 -4.97 -7.55
N ALA A 45 20.15 -4.52 -7.89
CA ALA A 45 21.06 -3.84 -6.97
C ALA A 45 20.48 -2.53 -6.43
N PHE A 46 19.71 -1.79 -7.23
CA PHE A 46 18.99 -0.59 -6.78
C PHE A 46 17.95 -0.94 -5.71
N PHE A 47 17.11 -1.94 -5.97
CA PHE A 47 16.08 -2.37 -5.02
C PHE A 47 16.65 -3.02 -3.76
N ALA A 48 17.84 -3.63 -3.84
CA ALA A 48 18.53 -4.19 -2.68
C ALA A 48 18.97 -3.10 -1.67
N ARG A 49 19.37 -1.92 -2.16
CA ARG A 49 19.78 -0.76 -1.34
C ARG A 49 18.65 0.24 -1.07
N ALA A 50 17.51 0.11 -1.74
CA ALA A 50 16.38 0.99 -1.55
C ALA A 50 15.82 0.85 -0.13
N LYS A 51 15.62 1.99 0.55
CA LYS A 51 15.01 2.01 1.88
C LYS A 51 13.58 1.48 1.78
N ARG A 52 13.30 0.36 2.45
CA ARG A 52 11.94 -0.18 2.54
C ARG A 52 11.06 0.78 3.34
N LEU A 53 10.36 1.66 2.63
CA LEU A 53 9.27 2.42 3.21
C LEU A 53 8.13 1.45 3.49
N ARG A 54 7.54 1.56 4.68
CA ARG A 54 6.33 0.80 5.00
C ARG A 54 5.27 1.20 3.99
N GLY A 55 4.77 0.22 3.23
CA GLY A 55 3.70 0.47 2.28
C GLY A 55 2.44 1.01 2.96
N PRO A 56 1.46 1.48 2.18
CA PRO A 56 0.18 1.96 2.71
C PRO A 56 -0.42 0.97 3.71
N GLN A 57 -0.89 1.46 4.85
CA GLN A 57 -1.56 0.65 5.86
C GLN A 57 -2.84 0.05 5.25
N LYS A 58 -2.79 -1.22 4.81
CA LYS A 58 -3.90 -1.88 4.09
C LYS A 58 -5.19 -2.04 4.91
N ALA A 59 -5.12 -2.00 6.24
CA ALA A 59 -6.24 -1.86 7.16
C ALA A 59 -5.74 -1.48 8.58
N PRO A 60 -6.51 -0.73 9.39
CA PRO A 60 -6.18 -0.55 10.80
C PRO A 60 -6.27 -1.88 11.54
N THR A 61 -5.15 -2.38 12.08
CA THR A 61 -5.14 -3.62 12.88
C THR A 61 -5.67 -3.42 14.31
N LYS A 62 -5.96 -2.18 14.69
CA LYS A 62 -6.44 -1.77 16.02
C LYS A 62 -7.57 -0.76 15.82
N ARG A 63 -8.60 -0.82 16.67
CA ARG A 63 -9.68 0.16 16.72
C ARG A 63 -9.46 1.09 17.90
N LEU A 64 -9.52 2.41 17.68
CA LEU A 64 -9.53 3.39 18.75
C LEU A 64 -10.93 3.41 19.36
N VAL A 65 -11.03 3.14 20.66
CA VAL A 65 -12.28 3.19 21.42
C VAL A 65 -12.08 4.00 22.70
N SER A 66 -13.14 4.64 23.19
CA SER A 66 -13.12 5.31 24.49
C SER A 66 -13.48 4.30 25.58
N LEU A 67 -12.51 3.92 26.41
CA LEU A 67 -12.67 2.99 27.54
C LEU A 67 -12.18 3.67 28.80
N ARG A 68 -12.95 3.57 29.89
CA ARG A 68 -12.54 4.01 31.22
C ARG A 68 -11.85 2.85 31.94
N LEU A 69 -10.67 3.12 32.49
CA LEU A 69 -9.90 2.18 33.30
C LEU A 69 -9.67 2.80 34.67
N ASP A 70 -9.49 1.95 35.68
CA ASP A 70 -9.12 2.39 37.02
C ASP A 70 -7.81 3.20 36.98
N PRO A 71 -7.71 4.33 37.70
CA PRO A 71 -6.48 5.15 37.75
C PRO A 71 -5.24 4.34 38.13
N ALA A 72 -5.33 3.43 39.10
CA ALA A 72 -4.19 2.63 39.56
C ALA A 72 -3.64 1.72 38.45
N VAL A 73 -4.53 1.21 37.59
CA VAL A 73 -4.13 0.42 36.41
C VAL A 73 -3.39 1.30 35.40
N LEU A 74 -3.93 2.50 35.12
CA LEU A 74 -3.27 3.44 34.19
C LEU A 74 -1.90 3.87 34.71
N ASP A 75 -1.78 4.19 35.99
CA ASP A 75 -0.53 4.62 36.62
C ASP A 75 0.52 3.52 36.59
N HIS A 76 0.12 2.29 36.94
CA HIS A 76 0.98 1.12 36.85
C HIS A 76 1.59 0.97 35.46
N PHE A 77 0.77 1.01 34.40
CA PHE A 77 1.28 0.86 33.04
C PHE A 77 2.09 2.08 32.60
N ARG A 78 1.66 3.32 32.87
CA ARG A 78 2.40 4.54 32.49
C ARG A 78 3.79 4.60 33.09
N ALA A 79 3.94 4.17 34.35
CA ALA A 79 5.23 4.11 35.04
C ALA A 79 6.25 3.23 34.31
N THR A 80 5.79 2.29 33.49
CA THR A 80 6.68 1.41 32.71
C THR A 80 7.37 2.11 31.52
N GLY A 81 6.98 3.35 31.19
CA GLY A 81 7.61 4.18 30.16
C GLY A 81 7.06 3.97 28.74
N PRO A 82 7.83 4.35 27.69
CA PRO A 82 7.41 4.21 26.30
C PRO A 82 6.87 2.80 25.98
N GLY A 83 5.78 2.73 25.20
CA GLY A 83 5.14 1.46 24.85
C GLY A 83 4.20 0.87 25.91
N TRP A 84 3.88 1.60 27.00
CA TRP A 84 2.90 1.15 27.99
C TRP A 84 1.52 0.79 27.40
N GLN A 85 1.07 1.52 26.37
CA GLN A 85 -0.19 1.22 25.66
C GLN A 85 -0.16 -0.15 24.96
N SER A 86 1.00 -0.57 24.45
CA SER A 86 1.16 -1.91 23.88
C SER A 86 1.12 -2.97 24.97
N ARG A 87 1.73 -2.70 26.14
CA ARG A 87 1.71 -3.61 27.29
C ARG A 87 0.32 -3.83 27.85
N ILE A 88 -0.46 -2.78 28.06
CA ILE A 88 -1.85 -2.93 28.53
C ILE A 88 -2.71 -3.68 27.52
N ASN A 89 -2.52 -3.45 26.22
CA ASN A 89 -3.21 -4.22 25.18
C ASN A 89 -2.84 -5.71 25.22
N GLN A 90 -1.59 -6.06 25.50
CA GLN A 90 -1.18 -7.47 25.67
C GLN A 90 -1.79 -8.11 26.93
N ALA A 91 -1.89 -7.35 28.03
CA ALA A 91 -2.56 -7.83 29.24
C ALA A 91 -4.05 -8.11 28.97
N LEU A 92 -4.74 -7.22 28.27
CA LEU A 92 -6.15 -7.40 27.88
C LEU A 92 -6.34 -8.61 26.96
N LYS A 93 -5.45 -8.80 25.98
CA LYS A 93 -5.40 -9.98 25.11
C LYS A 93 -5.28 -11.28 25.90
N LYS A 94 -4.30 -11.34 26.80
CA LYS A 94 -4.08 -12.49 27.68
C LYS A 94 -5.30 -12.79 28.56
N ALA A 95 -5.94 -11.75 29.12
CA ALA A 95 -7.14 -11.91 29.95
C ALA A 95 -8.36 -12.37 29.15
N ALA A 96 -8.49 -11.93 27.90
CA ALA A 96 -9.59 -12.30 27.02
C ALA A 96 -9.34 -13.62 26.24
N GLY A 97 -8.12 -14.15 26.25
CA GLY A 97 -7.74 -15.35 25.50
C GLY A 97 -7.59 -15.12 24.00
N VAL A 98 -7.15 -13.93 23.56
CA VAL A 98 -7.02 -13.50 22.14
C VAL A 98 -5.65 -12.88 21.80
#